data_AF-A0A8T1VMC4-F1
#
_entry.id   AF-A0A8T1VMC4-F1
#
_cell.length_a   1.000
_cell.length_b   1.000
_cell.length_c   1.000
_cell.angle_alpha   90.00
_cell.angle_beta   90.00
_cell.angle_gamma   90.00
#
_symmetry.space_group_name_H-M   'P 1'
#
loop_
_entity.id
_entity.type
_entity.pdbx_description
1 polymer ?
#
loop_
_entity_poly.entity_id
_entity_poly.type
_entity_poly.pdbx_seq_one_letter_code
_entity_poly.pdbx_strand_id
1 'polypeptide(L)'
;MASSPSAAAPPRYFSFKDYLSEAEAAAFFELPHAQQVAKVTQYLDFLGRQPDSAQFTTSSKASISFAKLRNGDDDALDALILRQLVEGRARSGFGAFGTEPGFLPQKILSLAVARSVEKIGHAYVVERSKRGVVRPAVLNSRSFFFYWCHAEKQKLVDVQEKLAAQEMPPERRRAYWQRIVIAVDRAMCEDCIRFAECFARFEEAFICIQDPGVVRIFPPSSTQHVRRIPVSALIERDINAMKHQETHN
;
A
#
# COMPACT_ATOMS: atom_id res chain seq x y z
N MET A 1 -48.19 14.80 -28.63
CA MET A 1 -46.75 14.49 -28.57
C MET A 1 -46.45 13.97 -27.18
N ALA A 2 -46.14 12.68 -27.04
CA ALA A 2 -45.78 12.09 -25.76
C ALA A 2 -44.36 12.55 -25.40
N SER A 3 -44.21 13.24 -24.27
CA SER A 3 -42.90 13.59 -23.73
C SER A 3 -42.22 12.31 -23.23
N SER A 4 -41.11 11.93 -23.85
CA SER A 4 -40.23 10.89 -23.33
C SER A 4 -39.85 11.21 -21.88
N PRO A 5 -39.88 10.24 -20.95
CA PRO A 5 -39.43 10.47 -19.59
C PRO A 5 -37.96 10.89 -19.63
N SER A 6 -37.67 12.07 -19.09
CA SER A 6 -36.31 12.53 -18.84
C SER A 6 -35.60 11.44 -18.04
N ALA A 7 -34.56 10.84 -18.62
CA ALA A 7 -33.74 9.88 -17.92
C ALA A 7 -33.20 10.57 -16.65
N ALA A 8 -33.64 10.09 -15.48
CA ALA A 8 -33.18 10.62 -14.20
C ALA A 8 -31.65 10.60 -14.20
N ALA A 9 -31.04 11.72 -13.78
CA ALA A 9 -29.58 11.80 -13.66
C ALA A 9 -29.08 10.61 -12.82
N PRO A 10 -27.96 9.97 -13.22
CA PRO A 10 -27.43 8.84 -12.47
C PRO A 10 -27.13 9.25 -11.02
N PRO A 11 -27.33 8.33 -10.05
CA PRO A 11 -27.11 8.65 -8.64
C PRO A 11 -25.65 9.02 -8.39
N ARG A 12 -25.44 10.16 -7.71
CA ARG A 12 -24.13 10.64 -7.26
C ARG A 12 -23.89 10.20 -5.83
N TYR A 13 -22.72 9.62 -5.55
CA TYR A 13 -22.38 9.12 -4.22
C TYR A 13 -21.16 9.88 -3.68
N PHE A 14 -21.27 10.41 -2.46
CA PHE A 14 -20.17 11.10 -1.79
C PHE A 14 -19.22 10.12 -1.10
N SER A 15 -19.65 8.86 -0.95
CA SER A 15 -18.90 7.84 -0.24
C SER A 15 -19.29 6.41 -0.61
N PHE A 16 -18.45 5.45 -0.21
CA PHE A 16 -18.83 4.04 -0.25
C PHE A 16 -20.05 3.75 0.63
N LYS A 17 -20.18 4.42 1.79
CA LYS A 17 -21.36 4.26 2.64
C LYS A 17 -22.64 4.69 1.92
N ASP A 18 -22.58 5.79 1.17
CA ASP A 18 -23.76 6.31 0.44
C ASP A 18 -24.13 5.41 -0.75
N TYR A 19 -23.19 4.62 -1.26
CA TYR A 19 -23.43 3.61 -2.29
C TYR A 19 -24.16 2.38 -1.76
N LEU A 20 -24.02 2.08 -0.46
CA LEU A 20 -24.67 0.94 0.17
C LEU A 20 -26.09 1.31 0.64
N SER A 21 -27.00 0.34 0.60
CA SER A 21 -28.25 0.46 1.36
C SER A 21 -27.99 0.49 2.86
N GLU A 22 -28.95 0.97 3.65
CA GLU A 22 -28.82 1.04 5.11
C GLU A 22 -28.52 -0.32 5.75
N ALA A 23 -29.19 -1.38 5.27
CA ALA A 23 -28.97 -2.75 5.71
C ALA A 23 -27.56 -3.26 5.36
N GLU A 24 -27.08 -3.00 4.14
CA GLU A 24 -25.72 -3.37 3.73
C GLU A 24 -24.67 -2.62 4.55
N ALA A 25 -24.87 -1.32 4.80
CA ALA A 25 -23.96 -0.52 5.59
C ALA A 25 -23.87 -1.00 7.05
N ALA A 26 -24.99 -1.45 7.62
CA ALA A 26 -25.04 -2.01 8.98
C ALA A 26 -24.32 -3.36 9.08
N ALA A 27 -24.53 -4.25 8.10
CA ALA A 27 -23.99 -5.61 8.11
C ALA A 27 -22.57 -5.73 7.52
N PHE A 28 -22.05 -4.69 6.86
CA PHE A 28 -20.82 -4.78 6.06
C PHE A 28 -19.64 -5.42 6.80
N PHE A 29 -19.42 -5.06 8.05
CA PHE A 29 -18.30 -5.55 8.87
C PHE A 29 -18.46 -6.99 9.36
N GLU A 30 -19.67 -7.52 9.29
CA GLU A 30 -20.00 -8.90 9.65
C GLU A 30 -19.85 -9.83 8.45
N LEU A 31 -19.76 -9.27 7.23
CA LEU A 31 -19.53 -10.04 6.02
C LEU A 31 -18.14 -10.70 6.06
N PRO A 32 -17.99 -11.91 5.50
CA PRO A 32 -16.68 -12.47 5.18
C PRO A 32 -15.84 -11.50 4.36
N HIS A 33 -14.53 -11.46 4.59
CA HIS A 33 -13.63 -10.50 3.93
C HIS A 33 -13.71 -10.57 2.40
N ALA A 34 -13.80 -11.76 1.82
CA ALA A 34 -14.03 -11.92 0.37
C ALA A 34 -15.30 -11.20 -0.14
N GLN A 35 -16.39 -11.21 0.64
CA GLN A 35 -17.63 -10.50 0.31
C GLN A 35 -17.48 -8.99 0.49
N GLN A 36 -16.75 -8.55 1.51
CA GLN A 36 -16.36 -7.14 1.66
C GLN A 36 -15.61 -6.67 0.41
N VAL A 37 -14.54 -7.38 0.00
CA VAL A 37 -13.76 -7.06 -1.21
C VAL A 37 -14.63 -7.04 -2.47
N ALA A 38 -15.57 -7.98 -2.61
CA ALA A 38 -16.49 -8.01 -3.75
C ALA A 38 -17.39 -6.76 -3.80
N LYS A 39 -17.97 -6.35 -2.67
CA LYS A 39 -18.79 -5.13 -2.57
C LYS A 39 -18.01 -3.87 -2.89
N VAL A 40 -16.76 -3.80 -2.43
CA VAL A 40 -15.86 -2.70 -2.78
C VAL A 40 -15.55 -2.69 -4.27
N THR A 41 -15.24 -3.85 -4.84
CA THR A 41 -14.97 -3.97 -6.29
C THR A 41 -16.16 -3.44 -7.10
N GLN A 42 -17.39 -3.79 -6.73
CA GLN A 42 -18.61 -3.28 -7.37
C GLN A 42 -18.71 -1.76 -7.30
N TYR A 43 -18.44 -1.17 -6.13
CA TYR A 43 -18.41 0.29 -5.98
C TYR A 43 -17.33 0.94 -6.87
N LEU A 44 -16.13 0.36 -6.90
CA LEU A 44 -15.04 0.87 -7.74
C LEU A 44 -15.33 0.67 -9.24
N ASP A 45 -16.10 -0.34 -9.64
CA ASP A 45 -16.52 -0.49 -11.03
C ASP A 45 -17.64 0.48 -11.40
N PHE A 46 -18.54 0.76 -10.47
CA PHE A 46 -19.57 1.79 -10.62
C PHE A 46 -18.95 3.17 -10.86
N LEU A 47 -18.02 3.59 -9.98
CA LEU A 47 -17.25 4.83 -10.17
C LEU A 47 -16.47 4.81 -11.49
N GLY A 48 -16.02 3.60 -11.90
CA GLY A 48 -15.43 3.25 -13.21
C GLY A 48 -16.11 3.86 -14.41
N ARG A 49 -17.44 3.71 -14.39
CA ARG A 49 -18.32 4.03 -15.51
C ARG A 49 -18.85 5.46 -15.41
N GLN A 50 -18.61 6.14 -14.29
CA GLN A 50 -19.16 7.45 -13.98
C GLN A 50 -18.13 8.33 -13.26
N PRO A 51 -17.08 8.80 -13.96
CA PRO A 51 -16.00 9.57 -13.35
C PRO A 51 -16.50 10.86 -12.67
N ASP A 52 -17.60 11.45 -13.16
CA ASP A 52 -18.23 12.65 -12.58
C ASP A 52 -19.13 12.35 -11.36
N SER A 53 -19.36 11.08 -11.04
CA SER A 53 -20.20 10.65 -9.91
C SER A 53 -19.42 10.55 -8.60
N ALA A 54 -18.09 10.63 -8.64
CA ALA A 54 -17.21 10.71 -7.46
C ALA A 54 -16.68 12.14 -7.27
N GLN A 55 -16.90 12.73 -6.10
CA GLN A 55 -16.33 14.03 -5.71
C GLN A 55 -15.10 13.91 -4.79
N PHE A 56 -14.30 12.87 -4.96
CA PHE A 56 -13.08 12.75 -4.18
C PHE A 56 -11.98 13.62 -4.77
N THR A 57 -11.63 14.69 -4.07
CA THR A 57 -10.42 15.46 -4.37
C THR A 57 -9.21 14.82 -3.70
N THR A 58 -8.05 14.94 -4.35
CA THR A 58 -6.78 14.47 -3.79
C THR A 58 -6.54 15.12 -2.44
N SER A 59 -6.30 14.30 -1.42
CA SER A 59 -5.94 14.82 -0.10
C SER A 59 -4.52 15.38 -0.14
N SER A 60 -4.33 16.58 0.43
CA SER A 60 -2.99 17.10 0.76
C SER A 60 -2.22 16.22 1.76
N LYS A 61 -2.89 15.21 2.34
CA LYS A 61 -2.32 14.21 3.23
C LYS A 61 -2.00 12.88 2.55
N ALA A 62 -2.18 12.75 1.23
CA ALA A 62 -1.75 11.57 0.48
C ALA A 62 -0.23 11.36 0.67
N SER A 63 0.19 10.14 1.01
CA SER A 63 1.59 9.74 0.94
C SER A 63 1.94 9.22 -0.44
N ILE A 64 3.21 9.30 -0.79
CA ILE A 64 3.80 8.70 -1.98
C ILE A 64 4.78 7.62 -1.54
N SER A 65 4.76 6.48 -2.22
CA SER A 65 5.71 5.41 -2.01
C SER A 65 6.34 4.94 -3.31
N PHE A 66 7.62 4.59 -3.26
CA PHE A 66 8.38 4.07 -4.39
C PHE A 66 9.47 3.12 -3.88
N ALA A 67 10.12 2.39 -4.78
CA ALA A 67 11.24 1.52 -4.42
C ALA A 67 12.55 2.14 -4.91
N LYS A 68 13.63 1.88 -4.18
CA LYS A 68 15.00 2.25 -4.57
C LYS A 68 15.95 1.09 -4.31
N LEU A 69 17.05 1.04 -5.05
CA LEU A 69 18.10 0.06 -4.83
C LEU A 69 18.86 0.37 -3.54
N ARG A 70 19.34 -0.69 -2.88
CA ARG A 70 20.28 -0.58 -1.76
C ARG A 70 21.70 -0.55 -2.28
N ASN A 71 22.52 0.33 -1.72
CA ASN A 71 23.96 0.35 -1.99
C ASN A 71 24.57 -1.01 -1.62
N GLY A 72 25.39 -1.57 -2.51
CA GLY A 72 26.09 -2.84 -2.35
C GLY A 72 26.43 -3.46 -3.70
N ASP A 73 27.65 -3.97 -3.85
CA ASP A 73 28.17 -4.59 -5.08
C ASP A 73 27.82 -6.08 -5.09
N ASP A 74 26.60 -6.42 -5.48
CA ASP A 74 26.26 -7.81 -5.77
C ASP A 74 25.65 -7.89 -7.17
N ASP A 75 26.56 -7.99 -8.15
CA ASP A 75 26.28 -8.07 -9.60
C ASP A 75 25.62 -9.39 -10.02
N ALA A 76 25.36 -10.30 -9.07
CA ALA A 76 24.79 -11.61 -9.35
C ALA A 76 23.29 -11.57 -9.75
N LEU A 77 22.56 -10.50 -9.43
CA LEU A 77 21.14 -10.37 -9.78
C LEU A 77 20.93 -9.63 -11.09
N ASP A 78 19.92 -10.07 -11.84
CA ASP A 78 19.55 -9.45 -13.12
C ASP A 78 19.18 -7.97 -12.94
N ALA A 79 19.98 -7.09 -13.54
CA ALA A 79 19.82 -5.65 -13.49
C ALA A 79 18.52 -5.17 -14.17
N LEU A 80 18.01 -5.88 -15.17
CA LEU A 80 16.75 -5.56 -15.82
C LEU A 80 15.58 -5.79 -14.86
N ILE A 81 15.57 -6.92 -14.15
CA ILE A 81 14.56 -7.21 -13.14
C ILE A 81 14.63 -6.15 -12.04
N LEU A 82 15.84 -5.87 -11.51
CA LEU A 82 16.02 -4.83 -10.48
C LEU A 82 15.46 -3.46 -10.90
N ARG A 83 15.66 -3.08 -12.17
CA ARG A 83 15.09 -1.85 -12.74
C ARG A 83 13.56 -1.88 -12.72
N GLN A 84 12.94 -2.98 -13.15
CA GLN A 84 11.48 -3.14 -13.15
C GLN A 84 10.89 -3.04 -11.73
N LEU A 85 11.57 -3.59 -10.72
CA LEU A 85 11.08 -3.52 -9.33
C LEU A 85 11.02 -2.09 -8.80
N VAL A 86 12.01 -1.26 -9.13
CA VAL A 86 12.08 0.13 -8.65
C VAL A 86 11.17 1.09 -9.42
N GLU A 87 10.73 0.71 -10.62
CA GLU A 87 9.84 1.52 -11.44
C GLU A 87 8.47 1.76 -10.80
N GLY A 88 7.95 2.96 -11.05
CA GLY A 88 6.60 3.38 -10.65
C GLY A 88 6.50 3.88 -9.20
N ARG A 89 5.53 4.76 -8.98
CA ARG A 89 5.21 5.37 -7.69
C ARG A 89 3.77 5.03 -7.32
N ALA A 90 3.52 4.68 -6.06
CA ALA A 90 2.19 4.54 -5.51
C ALA A 90 1.79 5.80 -4.72
N ARG A 91 0.49 6.08 -4.62
CA ARG A 91 -0.05 7.24 -3.90
C ARG A 91 -1.23 6.84 -3.03
N SER A 92 -1.22 7.29 -1.78
CA SER A 92 -2.30 7.00 -0.85
C SER A 92 -3.56 7.79 -1.15
N GLY A 93 -4.68 7.19 -0.74
CA GLY A 93 -5.97 7.86 -0.71
C GLY A 93 -6.74 7.70 -2.01
N PHE A 94 -8.06 7.69 -1.87
CA PHE A 94 -9.02 7.61 -2.97
C PHE A 94 -9.21 8.98 -3.66
N GLY A 95 -8.10 9.66 -3.97
CA GLY A 95 -8.06 11.08 -4.34
C GLY A 95 -8.33 11.43 -5.80
N ALA A 96 -8.56 10.45 -6.65
CA ALA A 96 -9.14 10.56 -7.97
C ALA A 96 -9.47 9.12 -8.30
N PHE A 97 -10.68 8.84 -8.75
CA PHE A 97 -11.05 7.49 -9.14
C PHE A 97 -10.17 6.92 -10.31
N GLY A 98 -9.28 7.74 -10.87
CA GLY A 98 -8.23 7.36 -11.81
C GLY A 98 -6.82 7.38 -11.21
N THR A 99 -5.94 6.61 -11.84
CA THR A 99 -4.49 6.72 -11.68
C THR A 99 -4.06 8.09 -12.19
N GLU A 100 -3.56 8.95 -11.30
CA GLU A 100 -2.92 10.20 -11.73
C GLU A 100 -1.74 9.89 -12.68
N PRO A 101 -1.54 10.69 -13.73
CA PRO A 101 -0.38 10.54 -14.61
C PRO A 101 0.92 10.48 -13.79
N GLY A 102 1.76 9.50 -14.09
CA GLY A 102 3.03 9.27 -13.37
C GLY A 102 2.94 8.37 -12.14
N PHE A 103 1.76 7.86 -11.78
CA PHE A 103 1.58 6.87 -10.72
C PHE A 103 1.17 5.49 -11.26
N LEU A 104 1.38 4.46 -10.45
CA LEU A 104 0.97 3.08 -10.73
C LEU A 104 -0.56 2.92 -10.72
N PRO A 105 -1.13 1.85 -11.30
CA PRO A 105 -2.58 1.60 -11.33
C PRO A 105 -3.25 1.45 -9.95
N GLN A 106 -3.58 2.57 -9.28
CA GLN A 106 -3.96 2.58 -7.85
C GLN A 106 -5.21 1.75 -7.53
N LYS A 107 -6.21 1.75 -8.42
CA LYS A 107 -7.42 0.92 -8.26
C LYS A 107 -7.07 -0.57 -8.23
N ILE A 108 -6.24 -1.01 -9.18
CA ILE A 108 -5.83 -2.41 -9.31
C ILE A 108 -5.00 -2.81 -8.09
N LEU A 109 -4.01 -1.98 -7.72
CA LEU A 109 -3.14 -2.24 -6.57
C LEU A 109 -3.90 -2.23 -5.24
N SER A 110 -4.85 -1.32 -5.04
CA SER A 110 -5.67 -1.30 -3.82
C SER A 110 -6.50 -2.59 -3.68
N LEU A 111 -7.06 -3.10 -4.78
CA LEU A 111 -7.77 -4.38 -4.77
C LEU A 111 -6.83 -5.57 -4.61
N ALA A 112 -5.62 -5.51 -5.18
CA ALA A 112 -4.61 -6.54 -5.00
C ALA A 112 -4.15 -6.61 -3.53
N VAL A 113 -3.92 -5.47 -2.88
CA VAL A 113 -3.69 -5.39 -1.43
C VAL A 113 -4.85 -6.03 -0.67
N ALA A 114 -6.10 -5.64 -0.97
CA ALA A 114 -7.27 -6.19 -0.29
C ALA A 114 -7.36 -7.72 -0.40
N ARG A 115 -7.07 -8.28 -1.58
CA ARG A 115 -7.05 -9.73 -1.82
C ARG A 115 -5.86 -10.44 -1.15
N SER A 116 -4.76 -9.73 -0.94
CA SER A 116 -3.56 -10.30 -0.30
C SER A 116 -3.71 -10.51 1.20
N VAL A 117 -4.62 -9.78 1.86
CA VAL A 117 -4.66 -9.69 3.34
C VAL A 117 -4.87 -11.05 4.02
N GLU A 118 -5.84 -11.83 3.57
CA GLU A 118 -6.06 -13.19 4.11
C GLU A 118 -4.87 -14.10 3.83
N LYS A 119 -4.32 -14.02 2.61
CA LYS A 119 -3.19 -14.84 2.15
C LYS A 119 -1.94 -14.63 3.01
N ILE A 120 -1.67 -13.38 3.40
CA ILE A 120 -0.51 -13.04 4.24
C ILE A 120 -0.80 -13.16 5.74
N GLY A 121 -2.05 -13.48 6.13
CA GLY A 121 -2.47 -13.56 7.53
C GLY A 121 -2.52 -12.21 8.25
N HIS A 122 -2.76 -11.11 7.53
CA HIS A 122 -2.93 -9.79 8.13
C HIS A 122 -4.35 -9.60 8.67
N ALA A 123 -4.48 -8.94 9.82
CA ALA A 123 -5.76 -8.51 10.37
C ALA A 123 -5.73 -6.98 10.53
N TYR A 124 -6.77 -6.29 10.04
CA TYR A 124 -6.79 -4.84 10.06
C TYR A 124 -6.75 -4.28 11.48
N VAL A 125 -5.86 -3.32 11.71
CA VAL A 125 -5.79 -2.62 12.99
C VAL A 125 -6.73 -1.43 12.94
N VAL A 126 -7.91 -1.55 13.57
CA VAL A 126 -8.87 -0.46 13.69
C VAL A 126 -8.25 0.69 14.49
N GLU A 127 -8.26 1.90 13.94
CA GLU A 127 -7.73 3.09 14.61
C GLU A 127 -8.36 3.29 16.00
N ARG A 128 -7.52 3.22 17.04
CA ARG A 128 -7.89 3.60 18.41
C ARG A 128 -7.87 5.11 18.52
N SER A 129 -8.79 5.68 19.31
CA SER A 129 -8.74 7.11 19.63
C SER A 129 -7.41 7.47 20.33
N LYS A 130 -7.06 8.77 20.37
CA LYS A 130 -5.88 9.26 21.12
C LYS A 130 -5.87 8.84 22.60
N ARG A 131 -7.02 8.45 23.15
CA ARG A 131 -7.19 7.96 24.53
C ARG A 131 -7.17 6.43 24.65
N GLY A 132 -6.76 5.72 23.60
CA GLY A 132 -6.68 4.25 23.58
C GLY A 132 -8.01 3.50 23.40
N VAL A 133 -9.14 4.22 23.38
CA VAL A 133 -10.48 3.63 23.21
C VAL A 133 -10.62 3.07 21.79
N VAL A 134 -10.96 1.79 21.69
CA VAL A 134 -11.32 1.12 20.44
C VAL A 134 -12.62 1.76 19.93
N ARG A 135 -12.56 2.40 18.77
CA ARG A 135 -13.78 2.85 18.09
C ARG A 135 -14.36 1.68 17.31
N PRO A 136 -15.69 1.49 17.31
CA PRO A 136 -16.30 0.52 16.42
C PRO A 136 -15.89 0.83 14.98
N ALA A 137 -15.72 -0.21 14.16
CA ALA A 137 -15.42 0.00 12.76
C ALA A 137 -16.59 0.78 12.13
N VAL A 138 -16.31 1.97 11.62
CA VAL A 138 -17.33 2.81 10.98
C VAL A 138 -16.98 2.89 9.51
N LEU A 139 -17.97 2.64 8.66
CA LEU A 139 -17.97 3.07 7.27
C LEU A 139 -18.02 4.60 7.26
N ASN A 140 -16.92 5.26 7.60
CA ASN A 140 -16.87 6.70 7.46
C ASN A 140 -16.88 7.02 5.95
N SER A 141 -17.57 8.11 5.61
CA SER A 141 -17.93 8.48 4.24
C SER A 141 -16.75 8.86 3.34
N ARG A 142 -15.50 8.60 3.74
CA ARG A 142 -14.33 8.88 2.90
C ARG A 142 -13.27 7.79 2.95
N SER A 143 -13.33 6.84 3.88
CA SER A 143 -12.07 6.27 4.38
C SER A 143 -12.05 4.79 4.73
N PHE A 144 -13.08 4.00 4.41
CA PHE A 144 -13.02 2.58 4.77
C PHE A 144 -11.89 1.82 4.05
N PHE A 145 -11.58 2.18 2.79
CA PHE A 145 -10.46 1.59 2.05
C PHE A 145 -9.08 2.12 2.46
N PHE A 146 -8.96 3.01 3.46
CA PHE A 146 -7.65 3.54 3.85
C PHE A 146 -6.68 2.42 4.24
N TYR A 147 -7.18 1.34 4.85
CA TYR A 147 -6.33 0.20 5.16
C TYR A 147 -5.74 -0.50 3.94
N TRP A 148 -6.33 -0.38 2.74
CA TRP A 148 -5.83 -1.03 1.51
C TRP A 148 -5.05 -0.08 0.62
N CYS A 149 -5.47 1.20 0.59
CA CYS A 149 -4.94 2.17 -0.37
C CYS A 149 -3.69 2.90 0.12
N HIS A 150 -3.10 2.53 1.26
CA HIS A 150 -1.83 3.12 1.67
C HIS A 150 -0.70 2.77 0.69
N ALA A 151 0.04 3.79 0.26
CA ALA A 151 1.00 3.73 -0.84
C ALA A 151 2.07 2.65 -0.64
N GLU A 152 2.57 2.47 0.58
CA GLU A 152 3.58 1.46 0.90
C GLU A 152 3.06 0.04 0.69
N LYS A 153 1.79 -0.24 1.01
CA LYS A 153 1.19 -1.57 0.78
C LYS A 153 1.02 -1.82 -0.71
N GLN A 154 0.52 -0.82 -1.43
CA GLN A 154 0.38 -0.88 -2.87
C GLN A 154 1.73 -1.11 -3.55
N LYS A 155 2.80 -0.45 -3.09
CA LYS A 155 4.14 -0.64 -3.65
C LYS A 155 4.76 -2.00 -3.30
N LEU A 156 4.50 -2.54 -2.11
CA LEU A 156 4.89 -3.92 -1.76
C LEU A 156 4.23 -4.94 -2.70
N VAL A 157 2.93 -4.80 -2.93
CA VAL A 157 2.19 -5.70 -3.82
C VAL A 157 2.63 -5.54 -5.29
N ASP A 158 2.87 -4.32 -5.77
CA ASP A 158 3.46 -4.08 -7.11
C ASP A 158 4.77 -4.86 -7.31
N VAL A 159 5.68 -4.78 -6.33
CA VAL A 159 6.96 -5.51 -6.38
C VAL A 159 6.73 -7.03 -6.34
N GLN A 160 5.84 -7.51 -5.48
CA GLN A 160 5.50 -8.94 -5.43
C GLN A 160 4.95 -9.44 -6.76
N GLU A 161 4.02 -8.73 -7.39
CA GLU A 161 3.43 -9.13 -8.68
C GLU A 161 4.50 -9.17 -9.77
N LYS A 162 5.38 -8.18 -9.83
CA LYS A 162 6.51 -8.16 -10.76
C LYS A 162 7.46 -9.33 -10.56
N LEU A 163 7.75 -9.69 -9.31
CA LEU A 163 8.59 -10.83 -8.97
C LEU A 163 7.91 -12.18 -9.28
N ALA A 164 6.61 -12.28 -9.01
CA ALA A 164 5.82 -13.47 -9.31
C ALA A 164 5.76 -13.73 -10.83
N ALA A 165 5.66 -12.66 -11.63
CA ALA A 165 5.66 -12.75 -13.09
C ALA A 165 6.98 -13.27 -13.70
N GLN A 166 8.08 -13.29 -12.94
CA GLN A 166 9.35 -13.88 -13.39
C GLN A 166 9.42 -15.41 -13.18
N GLU A 167 8.41 -16.01 -12.56
CA GLU A 167 8.32 -17.46 -12.28
C GLU A 167 9.56 -18.05 -11.57
N MET A 168 10.24 -17.21 -10.78
CA MET A 168 11.50 -17.59 -10.13
C MET A 168 11.29 -18.38 -8.83
N PRO A 169 12.24 -19.28 -8.47
CA PRO A 169 12.24 -19.98 -7.20
C PRO A 169 12.20 -19.01 -5.99
N PRO A 170 11.61 -19.41 -4.86
CA PRO A 170 11.51 -18.57 -3.67
C PRO A 170 12.85 -17.99 -3.20
N GLU A 171 13.93 -18.77 -3.23
CA GLU A 171 15.26 -18.33 -2.78
C GLU A 171 15.77 -17.15 -3.61
N ARG A 172 15.60 -17.23 -4.94
CA ARG A 172 16.01 -16.17 -5.86
C ARG A 172 15.15 -14.92 -5.66
N ARG A 173 13.86 -15.09 -5.38
CA ARG A 173 12.94 -13.97 -5.06
C ARG A 173 13.35 -13.21 -3.80
N ARG A 174 13.74 -13.94 -2.75
CA ARG A 174 14.24 -13.33 -1.49
C ARG A 174 15.46 -12.47 -1.74
N ALA A 175 16.36 -12.88 -2.65
CA ALA A 175 17.55 -12.10 -2.97
C ALA A 175 17.18 -10.71 -3.57
N TYR A 176 16.17 -10.64 -4.45
CA TYR A 176 15.70 -9.35 -4.98
C TYR A 176 15.12 -8.45 -3.90
N TRP A 177 14.31 -8.98 -2.97
CA TRP A 177 13.79 -8.22 -1.83
C TRP A 177 14.90 -7.59 -0.99
N GLN A 178 16.02 -8.29 -0.82
CA GLN A 178 17.16 -7.78 -0.06
C GLN A 178 17.91 -6.64 -0.75
N ARG A 179 17.71 -6.44 -2.06
CA ARG A 179 18.38 -5.40 -2.87
C ARG A 179 17.57 -4.12 -3.02
N ILE A 180 16.34 -4.08 -2.51
CA ILE A 180 15.49 -2.90 -2.58
C ILE A 180 15.09 -2.38 -1.19
N VAL A 181 14.72 -1.10 -1.14
CA VAL A 181 14.04 -0.46 -0.02
C VAL A 181 12.79 0.20 -0.56
N ILE A 182 11.65 -0.02 0.10
CA ILE A 182 10.44 0.74 -0.15
C ILE A 182 10.56 2.07 0.61
N ALA A 183 10.57 3.19 -0.08
CA ALA A 183 10.53 4.51 0.53
C ALA A 183 9.08 5.02 0.60
N VAL A 184 8.73 5.69 1.68
CA VAL A 184 7.46 6.40 1.86
C VAL A 184 7.73 7.78 2.45
N ASP A 185 7.03 8.80 1.96
CA ASP A 185 7.24 10.21 2.34
C ASP A 185 6.54 10.63 3.64
N ARG A 186 5.82 9.71 4.29
CA ARG A 186 5.12 9.91 5.56
C ARG A 186 5.39 8.76 6.52
N ALA A 187 5.30 9.05 7.82
CA ALA A 187 5.42 8.03 8.84
C ALA A 187 4.37 6.93 8.66
N MET A 188 4.80 5.66 8.73
CA MET A 188 3.91 4.52 8.61
C MET A 188 2.94 4.44 9.79
N CYS A 189 1.66 4.18 9.52
CA CYS A 189 0.69 3.87 10.58
C CYS A 189 0.89 2.43 11.10
N GLU A 190 0.32 2.12 12.26
CA GLU A 190 0.43 0.79 12.89
C GLU A 190 -0.10 -0.32 11.96
N ASP A 191 -1.19 -0.08 11.24
CA ASP A 191 -1.75 -1.06 10.31
C ASP A 191 -0.80 -1.37 9.13
N CYS A 192 -0.07 -0.37 8.62
CA CYS A 192 0.95 -0.58 7.60
C CYS A 192 2.17 -1.32 8.13
N ILE A 193 2.57 -1.05 9.37
CA ILE A 193 3.66 -1.77 10.04
C ILE A 193 3.29 -3.24 10.19
N ARG A 194 2.08 -3.54 10.69
CA ARG A 194 1.58 -4.92 10.83
C ARG A 194 1.41 -5.64 9.50
N PHE A 195 0.94 -4.93 8.47
CA PHE A 195 0.87 -5.47 7.12
C PHE A 195 2.26 -5.87 6.63
N ALA A 196 3.27 -4.99 6.76
CA ALA A 196 4.64 -5.27 6.35
C ALA A 196 5.28 -6.42 7.14
N GLU A 197 4.97 -6.56 8.45
CA GLU A 197 5.36 -7.72 9.25
C GLU A 197 4.78 -9.03 8.70
N CYS A 198 3.48 -9.06 8.39
CA CYS A 198 2.81 -10.23 7.81
C CYS A 198 3.36 -10.55 6.42
N PHE A 199 3.56 -9.52 5.61
CA PHE A 199 4.07 -9.62 4.26
C PHE A 199 5.50 -10.17 4.21
N ALA A 200 6.39 -9.73 5.10
CA ALA A 200 7.76 -10.24 5.19
C ALA A 200 7.79 -11.74 5.53
N ARG A 201 6.89 -12.20 6.42
CA ARG A 201 6.73 -13.62 6.72
C ARG A 201 6.20 -14.41 5.54
N PHE A 202 5.19 -13.87 4.85
CA PHE A 202 4.60 -14.50 3.68
C PHE A 202 5.62 -14.67 2.52
N GLU A 203 6.43 -13.65 2.25
CA GLU A 203 7.49 -13.71 1.23
C GLU A 203 8.75 -14.46 1.70
N GLU A 204 8.80 -14.86 2.98
CA GLU A 204 9.98 -15.43 3.63
C GLU A 204 11.25 -14.58 3.40
N ALA A 205 11.09 -13.26 3.32
CA ALA A 205 12.16 -12.33 2.99
C ALA A 205 12.30 -11.20 4.03
N PHE A 206 13.50 -10.66 4.14
CA PHE A 206 13.68 -9.38 4.83
C PHE A 206 13.13 -8.26 3.95
N ILE A 207 12.16 -7.53 4.47
CA ILE A 207 11.56 -6.38 3.79
C ILE A 207 12.06 -5.11 4.45
N CYS A 208 12.62 -4.19 3.67
CA CYS A 208 13.11 -2.91 4.17
C CYS A 208 12.18 -1.78 3.74
N ILE A 209 11.67 -1.01 4.69
CA ILE A 209 10.83 0.17 4.41
C ILE A 209 11.40 1.39 5.14
N GLN A 210 11.66 2.46 4.40
CA GLN A 210 12.11 3.74 4.90
C GLN A 210 10.96 4.73 4.92
N ASP A 211 10.63 5.25 6.11
CA ASP A 211 9.83 6.47 6.24
C ASP A 211 10.74 7.68 6.59
N PRO A 212 10.21 8.91 6.76
CA PRO A 212 11.04 10.09 7.00
C PRO A 212 11.95 10.00 8.24
N GLY A 213 11.56 9.24 9.27
CA GLY A 213 12.30 9.16 10.53
C GLY A 213 13.16 7.91 10.68
N VAL A 214 12.75 6.80 10.07
CA VAL A 214 13.32 5.48 10.37
C VAL A 214 13.31 4.55 9.15
N VAL A 215 14.37 3.75 9.05
CA VAL A 215 14.40 2.53 8.24
C VAL A 215 13.96 1.36 9.12
N ARG A 216 12.85 0.73 8.76
CA ARG A 216 12.34 -0.49 9.37
C ARG A 216 12.79 -1.70 8.55
N ILE A 217 13.30 -2.71 9.24
CA ILE A 217 13.64 -4.01 8.65
C ILE A 217 12.71 -5.05 9.26
N PHE A 218 11.81 -5.57 8.43
CA PHE A 218 10.82 -6.58 8.79
C PHE A 218 11.41 -7.98 8.52
N PRO A 219 11.54 -8.83 9.54
CA PRO A 219 12.12 -10.16 9.38
C PRO A 219 11.11 -11.18 8.81
N PRO A 220 11.62 -12.27 8.21
CA PRO A 220 10.78 -13.35 7.69
C PRO A 220 10.22 -14.27 8.79
N SER A 221 10.75 -14.20 10.02
CA SER A 221 10.31 -15.04 11.14
C SER A 221 9.51 -14.26 12.17
N SER A 222 8.47 -14.88 12.73
CA SER A 222 7.69 -14.34 13.85
C SER A 222 8.48 -14.26 15.17
N THR A 223 9.61 -14.97 15.27
CA THR A 223 10.48 -14.96 16.46
C THR A 223 11.44 -13.76 16.49
N GLN A 224 11.56 -13.04 15.37
CA GLN A 224 12.44 -11.88 15.24
C GLN A 224 11.63 -10.59 15.32
N HIS A 225 12.19 -9.58 15.98
CA HIS A 225 11.57 -8.27 16.10
C HIS A 225 11.93 -7.36 14.92
N VAL A 226 10.99 -6.48 14.55
CA VAL A 226 11.24 -5.41 13.57
C VAL A 226 12.36 -4.52 14.08
N ARG A 227 13.45 -4.43 13.30
CA ARG A 227 14.56 -3.53 13.62
C ARG A 227 14.23 -2.13 13.14
N ARG A 228 14.56 -1.13 13.96
CA ARG A 228 14.34 0.29 13.68
C ARG A 228 15.67 1.01 13.69
N ILE A 229 16.06 1.56 12.55
CA ILE A 229 17.32 2.30 12.38
C ILE A 229 16.97 3.77 12.08
N PRO A 230 17.28 4.73 12.97
CA PRO A 230 17.05 6.14 12.70
C PRO A 230 17.75 6.56 11.40
N VAL A 231 17.07 7.35 10.56
CA VAL A 231 17.68 7.84 9.30
C VAL A 231 18.93 8.68 9.57
N SER A 232 18.96 9.44 10.66
CA SER A 232 20.14 10.20 11.11
C SER A 232 21.38 9.31 11.30
N ALA A 233 21.21 8.12 11.88
CA ALA A 233 22.30 7.18 12.12
C ALA A 233 22.86 6.55 10.82
N LEU A 234 22.10 6.59 9.72
CA LEU A 234 22.59 6.16 8.40
C LEU A 234 23.38 7.27 7.72
N ILE A 235 22.89 8.51 7.79
CA ILE A 235 23.57 9.69 7.26
C ILE A 235 24.94 9.87 7.94
N GLU A 236 25.01 9.70 9.26
CA GLU A 236 26.29 9.77 9.98
C GLU A 236 27.30 8.70 9.53
N ARG A 237 26.83 7.49 9.22
CA ARG A 237 27.68 6.42 8.69
C ARG A 237 28.19 6.74 7.29
N ASP A 238 27.32 7.26 6.42
CA ASP A 238 27.70 7.65 5.07
C ASP A 238 28.70 8.82 5.09
N ILE A 239 28.49 9.83 5.94
CA ILE A 239 29.43 10.95 6.13
C ILE A 239 30.78 10.44 6.65
N ASN A 240 30.79 9.54 7.63
CA ASN A 240 32.03 9.01 8.18
C ASN A 240 32.77 8.09 7.19
N ALA A 241 32.05 7.31 6.38
CA ALA A 241 32.63 6.50 5.31
C ALA A 241 33.29 7.37 4.23
N MET A 242 32.66 8.49 3.85
CA MET A 242 33.24 9.45 2.90
C MET A 242 34.52 10.11 3.45
N LYS A 243 34.55 10.49 4.73
CA LYS A 243 35.76 11.05 5.38
C LYS A 243 36.93 10.05 5.45
N HIS A 244 36.64 8.75 5.58
CA HIS A 244 37.67 7.71 5.58
C HIS A 244 38.20 7.38 4.18
N GLN A 245 37.43 7.63 3.12
CA GLN A 245 37.92 7.54 1.75
C GLN A 245 38.80 8.74 1.34
N GLU A 246 38.52 9.93 1.84
CA GLU A 246 39.32 11.14 1.57
C GLU A 246 40.68 11.17 2.30
N THR A 247 40.88 10.33 3.32
CA THR A 247 42.15 10.24 4.08
C THR A 247 43.15 9.23 3.49
N HIS A 248 42.78 8.56 2.40
CA HIS A 248 43.62 7.59 1.67
C HIS A 248 43.93 8.00 0.22
N ASN A 249 43.69 9.26 -0.14
CA ASN A 249 44.19 9.88 -1.38
C ASN A 249 45.27 10.91 -1.08
#